data_AF-A0A7S1TU13-F1
#
_entry.id   AF-A0A7S1TU13-F1
#
_cell.length_a   1.000
_cell.length_b   1.000
_cell.length_c   1.000
_cell.angle_alpha   90.00
_cell.angle_beta   90.00
_cell.angle_gamma   90.00
#
_symmetry.space_group_name_H-M   'P 1'
#
loop_
_entity.id
_entity.type
_entity.pdbx_description
1 polymer ?
#
loop_
_entity_poly.entity_id
_entity_poly.type
_entity_poly.pdbx_seq_one_letter_code
_entity_poly.pdbx_strand_id
1 'polypeptide(L)'
;AGTKLAGEELYELYRAYWGSDSYADDMVVAALDGTGIYAGADDVVREEIASKTAAYSVTWMYVIHEMEDAINDCNEGDITSNDDAVHAWDEAWVFYSGTLEGSSEEGNRDGVLAYRLAEKRCANFGTCNGDDDGDATTGKSLVNDQLLSLYKQGMHALEDGKCNSAEVILRAIVKQMTVPLIQGTLRYAYKADPNGGADTPASKQQAEGWAFTSAVLPQIDACDAGVASMIRANMEYGVASPVADGYAAVYAEMQKVYSCLGITCADVGGYVASVTDGTITYVSGTEPCDDSLPSAPVGPQNGAGYGVYAGYAAGSDVIQHARIDLDHQEFNTHLENGDWASAKTIYQNGKYSMKSSGLRTIAGFSTDAGTKLAGEELYELYRAYWGSDSYADDMVVAALDGTGIYAG
;
A
#
# COMPACT_ATOMS: atom_id res chain seq x y z
N ALA A 1 10.84 20.09 5.10
CA ALA A 1 9.91 18.98 5.32
C ALA A 1 9.50 18.86 6.79
N GLY A 2 10.42 18.66 7.75
CA GLY A 2 10.12 18.28 9.14
C GLY A 2 9.13 19.09 9.98
N THR A 3 8.75 20.31 9.60
CA THR A 3 7.65 21.06 10.25
C THR A 3 6.37 21.13 9.43
N LYS A 4 6.46 21.05 8.10
CA LYS A 4 5.30 21.19 7.19
C LYS A 4 4.55 19.86 7.02
N LEU A 5 5.28 18.76 6.93
CA LEU A 5 4.73 17.40 6.72
C LEU A 5 4.58 16.61 8.05
N ALA A 6 4.77 17.27 9.19
CA ALA A 6 4.82 16.59 10.48
C ALA A 6 3.46 15.97 10.84
N GLY A 7 3.45 14.69 11.17
CA GLY A 7 2.21 13.96 11.52
C GLY A 7 1.50 13.29 10.35
N GLU A 8 1.96 13.49 9.11
CA GLU A 8 1.48 12.78 7.93
C GLU A 8 2.00 11.33 7.93
N GLU A 9 1.10 10.36 7.82
CA GLU A 9 1.38 8.94 8.07
C GLU A 9 2.55 8.44 7.21
N LEU A 10 2.53 8.78 5.92
CA LEU A 10 3.51 8.31 4.96
C LEU A 10 4.84 9.06 5.09
N TYR A 11 4.83 10.36 5.37
CA TYR A 11 6.05 11.11 5.65
C TYR A 11 6.76 10.57 6.90
N GLU A 12 6.01 10.32 7.97
CA GLU A 12 6.54 9.76 9.22
C GLU A 12 7.16 8.36 8.99
N LEU A 13 6.54 7.52 8.16
CA LEU A 13 7.11 6.24 7.75
C LEU A 13 8.46 6.42 7.04
N TYR A 14 8.53 7.32 6.06
CA TYR A 14 9.74 7.52 5.25
C TYR A 14 10.88 8.13 6.06
N ARG A 15 10.61 9.16 6.86
CA ARG A 15 11.65 9.78 7.71
C ARG A 15 12.16 8.82 8.78
N ALA A 16 11.30 7.93 9.31
CA ALA A 16 11.71 6.92 10.28
C ALA A 16 12.62 5.87 9.62
N TYR A 17 12.25 5.36 8.44
CA TYR A 17 13.05 4.39 7.71
C TYR A 17 14.45 4.94 7.33
N TRP A 18 14.51 6.17 6.83
CA TRP A 18 15.76 6.80 6.42
C TRP A 18 16.52 7.49 7.56
N GLY A 19 15.87 7.71 8.70
CA GLY A 19 16.45 8.42 9.84
C GLY A 19 16.71 9.91 9.58
N SER A 20 15.97 10.54 8.65
CA SER A 20 16.15 11.95 8.29
C SER A 20 14.83 12.62 7.90
N ASP A 21 14.63 13.84 8.40
CA ASP A 21 13.49 14.69 8.05
C ASP A 21 13.58 15.20 6.60
N SER A 22 14.79 15.27 6.05
CA SER A 22 15.10 15.70 4.68
C SER A 22 15.56 14.54 3.80
N TYR A 23 15.19 13.29 4.14
CA TYR A 23 15.72 12.07 3.50
C TYR A 23 15.84 12.13 1.97
N ALA A 24 14.81 12.63 1.27
CA ALA A 24 14.81 12.70 -0.19
C ALA A 24 15.76 13.79 -0.73
N ASP A 25 15.82 14.94 -0.04
CA ASP A 25 16.77 16.01 -0.36
C ASP A 25 18.21 15.59 -0.08
N ASP A 26 18.46 14.93 1.06
CA ASP A 26 19.77 14.40 1.43
C ASP A 26 20.33 13.47 0.33
N MET A 27 19.48 12.62 -0.25
CA MET A 27 19.84 11.75 -1.37
C MET A 27 20.16 12.52 -2.66
N VAL A 28 19.36 13.55 -2.99
CA VAL A 28 19.59 14.41 -4.15
C VAL A 28 20.90 15.18 -4.00
N VAL A 29 21.10 15.84 -2.86
CA VAL A 29 22.31 16.62 -2.57
C VAL A 29 23.54 15.72 -2.52
N ALA A 30 23.46 14.53 -1.91
CA ALA A 30 24.58 13.59 -1.91
C ALA A 30 25.00 13.18 -3.32
N ALA A 31 24.05 12.96 -4.23
CA ALA A 31 24.35 12.69 -5.63
C ALA A 31 24.95 13.93 -6.34
N LEU A 32 24.35 15.10 -6.15
CA LEU A 32 24.82 16.37 -6.73
C LEU A 32 26.20 16.81 -6.23
N ASP A 33 26.61 16.40 -5.03
CA ASP A 33 27.93 16.70 -4.47
C ASP A 33 28.92 15.55 -4.66
N GLY A 34 28.45 14.35 -5.06
CA GLY A 34 29.29 13.17 -5.19
C GLY A 34 29.84 12.71 -3.84
N THR A 35 28.97 12.64 -2.82
CA THR A 35 29.32 12.23 -1.46
C THR A 35 28.64 10.92 -1.07
N GLY A 36 28.97 10.38 0.10
CA GLY A 36 28.40 9.12 0.59
C GLY A 36 28.67 7.96 -0.38
N ILE A 37 27.63 7.19 -0.71
CA ILE A 37 27.71 6.05 -1.65
C ILE A 37 27.96 6.48 -3.10
N TYR A 38 27.87 7.78 -3.41
CA TYR A 38 28.12 8.33 -4.75
C TYR A 38 29.53 8.93 -4.89
N ALA A 39 30.37 8.81 -3.87
CA ALA A 39 31.75 9.29 -3.91
C ALA A 39 32.56 8.59 -5.01
N GLY A 40 33.08 9.37 -5.96
CA GLY A 40 33.83 8.85 -7.11
C GLY A 40 32.97 8.19 -8.19
N ALA A 41 31.64 8.30 -8.11
CA ALA A 41 30.75 7.85 -9.17
C ALA A 41 30.84 8.75 -10.41
N ASP A 42 30.63 8.17 -11.60
CA ASP A 42 30.58 8.92 -12.85
C ASP A 42 29.41 9.92 -12.87
N ASP A 43 29.54 11.00 -13.64
CA ASP A 43 28.50 12.04 -13.73
C ASP A 43 27.14 11.48 -14.16
N VAL A 44 27.11 10.47 -15.04
CA VAL A 44 25.86 9.81 -15.44
C VAL A 44 25.14 9.15 -14.26
N VAL A 45 25.87 8.53 -13.32
CA VAL A 45 25.25 7.94 -12.13
C VAL A 45 24.61 9.03 -11.28
N ARG A 46 25.36 10.10 -11.05
CA ARG A 46 24.94 11.23 -10.21
C ARG A 46 23.73 11.95 -10.81
N GLU A 47 23.73 12.14 -12.13
CA GLU A 47 22.60 12.69 -12.90
C GLU A 47 21.33 11.84 -12.72
N GLU A 48 21.45 10.52 -12.86
CA GLU A 48 20.30 9.62 -12.77
C GLU A 48 19.72 9.55 -11.36
N ILE A 49 20.57 9.50 -10.32
CA ILE A 49 20.10 9.53 -8.93
C ILE A 49 19.44 10.86 -8.61
N ALA A 50 20.11 11.99 -8.90
CA ALA A 50 19.62 13.31 -8.52
C ALA A 50 18.27 13.62 -9.21
N SER A 51 18.19 13.41 -10.51
CA SER A 51 16.98 13.73 -11.29
C SER A 51 15.78 12.86 -10.89
N LYS A 52 15.96 11.54 -10.76
CA LYS A 52 14.88 10.62 -10.42
C LYS A 52 14.44 10.75 -8.98
N THR A 53 15.36 10.91 -8.04
CA THR A 53 15.01 11.10 -6.62
C THR A 53 14.25 12.41 -6.43
N ALA A 54 14.65 13.48 -7.14
CA ALA A 54 13.89 14.73 -7.15
C ALA A 54 12.46 14.53 -7.66
N ALA A 55 12.28 13.86 -8.81
CA ALA A 55 10.95 13.67 -9.39
C ALA A 55 10.08 12.65 -8.62
N TYR A 56 10.67 11.58 -8.10
CA TYR A 56 9.94 10.38 -7.64
C TYR A 56 10.05 10.12 -6.13
N SER A 57 10.77 10.96 -5.40
CA SER A 57 10.77 10.92 -3.92
C SER A 57 10.47 12.31 -3.34
N VAL A 58 11.09 13.38 -3.84
CA VAL A 58 10.82 14.75 -3.37
C VAL A 58 9.43 15.21 -3.83
N THR A 59 9.21 15.34 -5.15
CA THR A 59 7.92 15.78 -5.68
C THR A 59 6.81 14.78 -5.33
N TRP A 60 7.11 13.48 -5.36
CA TRP A 60 6.11 12.44 -5.06
C TRP A 60 5.55 12.55 -3.64
N MET A 61 6.40 12.76 -2.62
CA MET A 61 5.92 12.96 -1.25
C MET A 61 5.16 14.28 -1.12
N TYR A 62 5.59 15.32 -1.84
CA TYR A 62 4.94 16.62 -1.80
C TYR A 62 3.55 16.62 -2.47
N VAL A 63 3.34 15.83 -3.53
CA VAL A 63 2.01 15.59 -4.10
C VAL A 63 1.04 15.03 -3.06
N ILE A 64 1.52 14.12 -2.20
CA ILE A 64 0.72 13.49 -1.14
C ILE A 64 0.39 14.51 -0.05
N HIS A 65 1.39 15.29 0.37
CA HIS A 65 1.22 16.39 1.31
C HIS A 65 0.13 17.37 0.88
N GLU A 66 0.10 17.82 -0.38
CA GLU A 66 -0.94 18.77 -0.86
C GLU A 66 -2.36 18.17 -0.78
N MET A 67 -2.51 16.85 -0.95
CA MET A 67 -3.80 16.20 -0.72
C MET A 67 -4.15 16.05 0.77
N GLU A 68 -3.16 15.82 1.64
CA GLU A 68 -3.35 15.80 3.09
C GLU A 68 -3.71 17.20 3.62
N ASP A 69 -3.09 18.26 3.10
CA ASP A 69 -3.39 19.66 3.40
C ASP A 69 -4.84 20.00 3.03
N ALA A 70 -5.28 19.63 1.81
CA ALA A 70 -6.67 19.77 1.38
C ALA A 70 -7.68 19.08 2.31
N ILE A 71 -7.34 17.90 2.83
CA ILE A 71 -8.20 17.16 3.76
C ILE A 71 -8.22 17.82 5.15
N ASN A 72 -7.08 18.34 5.61
CA ASN A 72 -6.99 19.08 6.87
C ASN A 72 -7.85 20.35 6.82
N ASP A 73 -7.73 21.13 5.74
CA ASP A 73 -8.56 22.33 5.52
C ASP A 73 -10.06 22.00 5.50
N CYS A 74 -10.42 20.89 4.85
CA CYS A 74 -11.80 20.38 4.86
C CYS A 74 -12.29 20.08 6.30
N ASN A 75 -11.45 19.44 7.13
CA ASN A 75 -11.79 19.08 8.51
C ASN A 75 -11.92 20.31 9.44
N GLU A 76 -11.19 21.39 9.17
CA GLU A 76 -11.26 22.63 9.95
C GLU A 76 -12.56 23.41 9.69
N GLY A 77 -13.37 22.97 8.73
CA GLY A 77 -14.72 23.48 8.50
C GLY A 77 -14.75 24.78 7.72
N ASP A 78 -13.71 25.07 6.94
CA ASP A 78 -13.68 26.21 6.03
C ASP A 78 -14.50 25.97 4.74
N ILE A 79 -15.75 25.53 4.93
CA ILE A 79 -16.67 25.08 3.85
C ILE A 79 -17.08 26.26 2.94
N THR A 80 -16.82 27.50 3.35
CA THR A 80 -17.00 28.70 2.53
C THR A 80 -15.71 29.21 1.86
N SER A 81 -14.54 28.69 2.25
CA SER A 81 -13.25 28.84 1.55
C SER A 81 -12.81 27.51 0.92
N ASN A 82 -13.76 26.67 0.49
CA ASN A 82 -13.48 25.42 -0.26
C ASN A 82 -12.61 25.65 -1.51
N ASP A 83 -12.44 26.89 -1.95
CA ASP A 83 -11.43 27.28 -2.93
C ASP A 83 -10.02 26.86 -2.48
N ASP A 84 -9.65 27.01 -1.21
CA ASP A 84 -8.30 26.69 -0.70
C ASP A 84 -8.06 25.17 -0.61
N ALA A 85 -9.03 24.39 -0.10
CA ALA A 85 -8.92 22.94 -0.04
C ALA A 85 -8.92 22.29 -1.45
N VAL A 86 -9.81 22.75 -2.34
CA VAL A 86 -9.81 22.30 -3.74
C VAL A 86 -8.53 22.76 -4.45
N HIS A 87 -8.01 23.94 -4.11
CA HIS A 87 -6.75 24.44 -4.66
C HIS A 87 -5.58 23.51 -4.33
N ALA A 88 -5.38 23.11 -3.07
CA ALA A 88 -4.32 22.18 -2.71
C ALA A 88 -4.50 20.79 -3.38
N TRP A 89 -5.73 20.30 -3.49
CA TRP A 89 -6.01 19.06 -4.22
C TRP A 89 -5.69 19.16 -5.73
N ASP A 90 -5.98 20.29 -6.36
CA ASP A 90 -5.61 20.59 -7.74
C ASP A 90 -4.09 20.76 -7.91
N GLU A 91 -3.43 21.39 -6.94
CA GLU A 91 -1.97 21.51 -6.87
C GLU A 91 -1.30 20.13 -6.88
N ALA A 92 -1.83 19.17 -6.11
CA ALA A 92 -1.36 17.80 -6.13
C ALA A 92 -1.42 17.16 -7.53
N TRP A 93 -2.52 17.36 -8.28
CA TRP A 93 -2.63 16.83 -9.64
C TRP A 93 -1.61 17.47 -10.60
N VAL A 94 -1.40 18.78 -10.51
CA VAL A 94 -0.43 19.46 -11.39
C VAL A 94 1.01 19.18 -11.00
N PHE A 95 1.33 18.91 -9.73
CA PHE A 95 2.64 18.40 -9.30
C PHE A 95 2.87 16.94 -9.73
N TYR A 96 1.81 16.14 -9.86
CA TYR A 96 1.90 14.79 -10.42
C TYR A 96 2.14 14.78 -11.94
N SER A 97 1.45 15.65 -12.67
CA SER A 97 1.43 15.70 -14.14
C SER A 97 2.46 16.63 -14.75
N GLY A 98 2.41 17.91 -14.41
CA GLY A 98 3.26 18.95 -14.95
C GLY A 98 2.78 19.49 -16.31
N THR A 99 3.13 20.75 -16.57
CA THR A 99 2.67 21.47 -17.78
C THR A 99 3.21 20.93 -19.09
N LEU A 100 4.34 20.19 -19.06
CA LEU A 100 4.94 19.60 -20.26
C LEU A 100 4.10 18.46 -20.86
N GLU A 101 3.18 17.85 -20.10
CA GLU A 101 2.22 16.86 -20.61
C GLU A 101 1.19 17.49 -21.56
N GLY A 102 0.97 18.82 -21.49
CA GLY A 102 -0.06 19.50 -22.25
C GLY A 102 -1.48 19.23 -21.72
N SER A 103 -2.49 19.54 -22.53
CA SER A 103 -3.91 19.46 -22.13
C SER A 103 -4.63 18.18 -22.57
N SER A 104 -3.94 17.27 -23.25
CA SER A 104 -4.48 15.99 -23.71
C SER A 104 -4.41 14.95 -22.59
N GLU A 105 -5.41 14.08 -22.46
CA GLU A 105 -5.32 12.93 -21.54
C GLU A 105 -4.29 11.87 -22.00
N GLU A 106 -3.86 11.89 -23.25
CA GLU A 106 -2.74 11.05 -23.73
C GLU A 106 -1.37 11.59 -23.24
N GLY A 107 -1.36 12.83 -22.75
CA GLY A 107 -0.15 13.54 -22.34
C GLY A 107 0.78 13.88 -23.52
N ASN A 108 2.05 14.15 -23.19
CA ASN A 108 3.11 14.43 -24.16
C ASN A 108 4.42 13.77 -23.69
N ARG A 109 5.24 13.32 -24.65
CA ARG A 109 6.52 12.65 -24.41
C ARG A 109 7.58 13.55 -23.76
N ASP A 110 7.36 14.86 -23.75
CA ASP A 110 8.21 15.86 -23.10
C ASP A 110 8.01 15.93 -21.57
N GLY A 111 6.97 15.29 -21.02
CA GLY A 111 6.75 15.21 -19.58
C GLY A 111 7.93 14.60 -18.81
N VAL A 112 8.09 14.99 -17.55
CA VAL A 112 9.22 14.56 -16.70
C VAL A 112 8.83 14.10 -15.30
N LEU A 113 7.54 14.22 -14.94
CA LEU A 113 7.03 13.89 -13.61
C LEU A 113 6.39 12.49 -13.57
N ALA A 114 5.71 12.17 -12.47
CA ALA A 114 5.18 10.84 -12.20
C ALA A 114 4.12 10.40 -13.22
N TYR A 115 3.32 11.32 -13.77
CA TYR A 115 2.42 11.02 -14.89
C TYR A 115 3.17 10.40 -16.05
N ARG A 116 4.25 11.05 -16.54
CA ARG A 116 5.06 10.50 -17.64
C ARG A 116 5.67 9.16 -17.30
N LEU A 117 6.07 8.97 -16.04
CA LEU A 117 6.63 7.72 -15.58
C LEU A 117 5.63 6.58 -15.78
N ALA A 118 4.42 6.69 -15.24
CA ALA A 118 3.35 5.69 -15.39
C ALA A 118 3.10 5.33 -16.86
N GLU A 119 3.05 6.35 -17.69
CA GLU A 119 2.80 6.33 -19.12
C GLU A 119 3.97 5.69 -19.91
N LYS A 120 5.20 5.70 -19.36
CA LYS A 120 6.34 4.92 -19.88
C LYS A 120 6.38 3.50 -19.33
N ARG A 121 5.97 3.30 -18.08
CA ARG A 121 6.01 1.99 -17.43
C ARG A 121 4.93 1.07 -17.97
N CYS A 122 3.74 1.58 -18.29
CA CYS A 122 2.63 0.75 -18.76
C CYS A 122 3.01 -0.09 -19.98
N ALA A 123 3.69 0.52 -20.96
CA ALA A 123 4.15 -0.19 -22.16
C ALA A 123 5.22 -1.25 -21.86
N ASN A 124 6.00 -1.05 -20.80
CA ASN A 124 7.01 -2.02 -20.36
C ASN A 124 6.43 -3.17 -19.55
N PHE A 125 5.22 -2.99 -19.01
CA PHE A 125 4.60 -3.96 -18.09
C PHE A 125 3.29 -4.58 -18.59
N GLY A 126 2.79 -4.12 -19.75
CA GLY A 126 1.52 -4.58 -20.31
C GLY A 126 0.31 -4.09 -19.52
N THR A 127 0.39 -2.86 -18.99
CA THR A 127 -0.64 -2.26 -18.12
C THR A 127 -1.15 -0.92 -18.68
N CYS A 128 -1.14 -0.76 -20.00
CA CYS A 128 -1.86 0.32 -20.67
C CYS A 128 -3.30 -0.13 -20.94
N ASN A 129 -4.21 0.82 -21.17
CA ASN A 129 -5.64 0.54 -21.30
C ASN A 129 -6.03 -0.14 -22.62
N GLY A 130 -5.08 -0.30 -23.57
CA GLY A 130 -5.37 -0.70 -24.93
C GLY A 130 -6.15 0.40 -25.64
N ASP A 131 -5.69 0.85 -26.79
CA ASP A 131 -6.54 1.67 -27.64
C ASP A 131 -7.55 0.77 -28.39
N ASP A 132 -8.13 1.24 -29.49
CA ASP A 132 -9.11 0.50 -30.29
C ASP A 132 -8.57 -0.86 -30.83
N ASP A 133 -7.29 -1.19 -30.64
CA ASP A 133 -6.65 -2.43 -31.06
C ASP A 133 -6.59 -3.57 -30.01
N GLY A 134 -6.88 -3.29 -28.74
CA GLY A 134 -6.84 -4.26 -27.63
C GLY A 134 -5.44 -4.66 -27.16
N ASP A 135 -4.37 -3.92 -27.50
CA ASP A 135 -3.00 -4.15 -27.05
C ASP A 135 -2.70 -3.41 -25.73
N ALA A 136 -2.54 -4.15 -24.62
CA ALA A 136 -2.25 -3.55 -23.31
C ALA A 136 -0.84 -2.93 -23.18
N THR A 137 -0.10 -2.75 -24.28
CA THR A 137 1.17 -2.00 -24.33
C THR A 137 1.07 -0.65 -25.05
N THR A 138 -0.09 -0.33 -25.62
CA THR A 138 -0.39 0.94 -26.30
C THR A 138 -1.50 1.70 -25.57
N GLY A 139 -1.67 2.98 -25.91
CA GLY A 139 -2.65 3.85 -25.26
C GLY A 139 -2.17 4.47 -23.95
N LYS A 140 -3.13 4.80 -23.08
CA LYS A 140 -2.92 5.49 -21.80
C LYS A 140 -2.63 4.49 -20.69
N SER A 141 -1.76 4.82 -19.75
CA SER A 141 -1.51 3.93 -18.61
C SER A 141 -2.78 3.73 -17.76
N LEU A 142 -3.04 2.49 -17.36
CA LEU A 142 -4.15 2.18 -16.45
C LEU A 142 -4.02 2.96 -15.13
N VAL A 143 -2.79 3.17 -14.66
CA VAL A 143 -2.49 4.02 -13.49
C VAL A 143 -3.00 5.44 -13.69
N ASN A 144 -2.63 6.13 -14.78
CA ASN A 144 -3.08 7.51 -15.00
C ASN A 144 -4.59 7.59 -15.27
N ASP A 145 -5.17 6.57 -15.88
CA ASP A 145 -6.61 6.51 -16.09
C ASP A 145 -7.38 6.40 -14.77
N GLN A 146 -6.96 5.50 -13.88
CA GLN A 146 -7.54 5.36 -12.55
C GLN A 146 -7.27 6.57 -11.68
N LEU A 147 -6.05 7.14 -11.71
CA LEU A 147 -5.71 8.34 -10.96
C LEU A 147 -6.61 9.52 -11.37
N LEU A 148 -6.81 9.77 -12.66
CA LEU A 148 -7.68 10.86 -13.11
C LEU A 148 -9.11 10.70 -12.57
N SER A 149 -9.62 9.46 -12.52
CA SER A 149 -10.92 9.17 -11.91
C SER A 149 -10.94 9.42 -10.40
N LEU A 150 -9.89 9.02 -9.68
CA LEU A 150 -9.76 9.23 -8.23
C LEU A 150 -9.62 10.71 -7.88
N TYR A 151 -8.80 11.47 -8.60
CA TYR A 151 -8.64 12.91 -8.36
C TYR A 151 -9.97 13.66 -8.56
N LYS A 152 -10.75 13.34 -9.59
CA LYS A 152 -12.11 13.91 -9.78
C LYS A 152 -13.05 13.56 -8.64
N GLN A 153 -13.00 12.31 -8.14
CA GLN A 153 -13.82 11.90 -7.00
C GLN A 153 -13.42 12.62 -5.70
N GLY A 154 -12.13 12.80 -5.46
CA GLY A 154 -11.63 13.47 -4.27
C GLY A 154 -11.97 14.95 -4.27
N MET A 155 -11.80 15.62 -5.41
CA MET A 155 -12.24 17.00 -5.61
C MET A 155 -13.74 17.17 -5.28
N HIS A 156 -14.61 16.33 -5.84
CA HIS A 156 -16.04 16.37 -5.52
C HIS A 156 -16.36 16.04 -4.06
N ALA A 157 -15.58 15.14 -3.43
CA ALA A 157 -15.74 14.86 -2.01
C ALA A 157 -15.40 16.10 -1.16
N LEU A 158 -14.35 16.84 -1.50
CA LEU A 158 -13.96 18.08 -0.82
C LEU A 158 -14.99 19.19 -1.04
N GLU A 159 -15.49 19.38 -2.28
CA GLU A 159 -16.56 20.33 -2.59
C GLU A 159 -17.83 20.07 -1.75
N ASP A 160 -18.15 18.80 -1.50
CA ASP A 160 -19.28 18.35 -0.69
C ASP A 160 -19.00 18.36 0.83
N GLY A 161 -17.80 18.73 1.28
CA GLY A 161 -17.38 18.69 2.69
C GLY A 161 -17.25 17.27 3.26
N LYS A 162 -17.04 16.26 2.40
CA LYS A 162 -16.90 14.84 2.76
C LYS A 162 -15.43 14.48 2.99
N CYS A 163 -14.79 15.10 3.98
CA CYS A 163 -13.34 14.98 4.23
C CYS A 163 -12.89 13.51 4.44
N ASN A 164 -13.68 12.71 5.18
CA ASN A 164 -13.40 11.27 5.35
C ASN A 164 -13.40 10.50 4.02
N SER A 165 -14.24 10.89 3.06
CA SER A 165 -14.24 10.27 1.73
C SER A 165 -13.00 10.69 0.93
N ALA A 166 -12.57 11.94 1.04
CA ALA A 166 -11.33 12.43 0.42
C ALA A 166 -10.10 11.68 0.99
N GLU A 167 -10.06 11.41 2.30
CA GLU A 167 -9.01 10.60 2.93
C GLU A 167 -8.95 9.16 2.38
N VAL A 168 -10.10 8.54 2.15
CA VAL A 168 -10.17 7.20 1.52
C VAL A 168 -9.67 7.24 0.08
N ILE A 169 -9.98 8.31 -0.65
CA ILE A 169 -9.57 8.51 -2.05
C ILE A 169 -8.07 8.78 -2.13
N LEU A 170 -7.50 9.58 -1.23
CA LEU A 170 -6.06 9.80 -1.11
C LEU A 170 -5.32 8.46 -0.97
N ARG A 171 -5.77 7.58 -0.07
CA ARG A 171 -5.15 6.26 0.09
C ARG A 171 -5.22 5.42 -1.19
N ALA A 172 -6.29 5.53 -1.97
CA ALA A 172 -6.38 4.87 -3.28
C ALA A 172 -5.39 5.47 -4.30
N ILE A 173 -5.20 6.80 -4.27
CA ILE A 173 -4.23 7.51 -5.12
C ILE A 173 -2.80 7.07 -4.79
N VAL A 174 -2.42 7.00 -3.51
CA VAL A 174 -1.07 6.59 -3.08
C VAL A 174 -0.71 5.19 -3.62
N LYS A 175 -1.65 4.24 -3.58
CA LYS A 175 -1.46 2.90 -4.15
C LYS A 175 -1.14 2.96 -5.64
N GLN A 176 -1.94 3.70 -6.39
CA GLN A 176 -1.77 3.86 -7.83
C GLN A 176 -0.45 4.60 -8.17
N MET A 177 -0.10 5.63 -7.40
CA MET A 177 1.17 6.34 -7.56
C MET A 177 2.40 5.49 -7.21
N THR A 178 2.23 4.41 -6.44
CA THR A 178 3.30 3.48 -6.06
C THR A 178 3.61 2.47 -7.18
N VAL A 179 2.61 2.09 -7.98
CA VAL A 179 2.76 1.11 -9.07
C VAL A 179 3.91 1.47 -10.03
N PRO A 180 4.02 2.69 -10.58
CA PRO A 180 5.11 3.04 -11.49
C PRO A 180 6.50 3.02 -10.83
N LEU A 181 6.60 3.23 -9.52
CA LEU A 181 7.86 3.13 -8.77
C LEU A 181 8.32 1.67 -8.63
N ILE A 182 7.38 0.76 -8.38
CA ILE A 182 7.61 -0.68 -8.37
C ILE A 182 8.01 -1.15 -9.78
N GLN A 183 7.25 -0.76 -10.81
CA GLN A 183 7.58 -1.07 -12.20
C GLN A 183 8.96 -0.50 -12.59
N GLY A 184 9.32 0.68 -12.09
CA GLY A 184 10.67 1.24 -12.23
C GLY A 184 11.73 0.33 -11.61
N THR A 185 11.57 0.00 -10.33
CA THR A 185 12.46 -0.90 -9.58
C THR A 185 12.68 -2.22 -10.31
N LEU A 186 11.59 -2.87 -10.70
CA LEU A 186 11.58 -4.17 -11.36
C LEU A 186 12.23 -4.14 -12.74
N ARG A 187 11.94 -3.11 -13.55
CA ARG A 187 12.63 -2.95 -14.84
C ARG A 187 14.14 -2.89 -14.65
N TYR A 188 14.60 -2.15 -13.65
CA TYR A 188 16.04 -2.02 -13.42
C TYR A 188 16.64 -3.20 -12.68
N ALA A 189 15.86 -4.02 -11.97
CA ALA A 189 16.33 -5.33 -11.54
C ALA A 189 16.75 -6.17 -12.76
N TYR A 190 15.93 -6.20 -13.82
CA TYR A 190 16.30 -6.87 -15.07
C TYR A 190 17.44 -6.16 -15.83
N LYS A 191 17.40 -4.82 -15.93
CA LYS A 191 18.39 -4.04 -16.69
C LYS A 191 19.73 -3.81 -15.97
N ALA A 192 19.85 -4.15 -14.69
CA ALA A 192 21.10 -4.08 -13.94
C ALA A 192 21.69 -5.47 -13.67
N ASP A 193 20.92 -6.55 -13.86
CA ASP A 193 21.39 -7.93 -13.71
C ASP A 193 22.37 -8.31 -14.83
N PRO A 194 23.62 -8.72 -14.51
CA PRO A 194 24.59 -9.22 -15.49
C PRO A 194 24.11 -10.42 -16.31
N ASN A 195 23.18 -11.22 -15.80
CA ASN A 195 22.55 -12.35 -16.48
C ASN A 195 21.18 -12.00 -17.09
N GLY A 196 20.73 -10.76 -16.92
CA GLY A 196 19.50 -10.23 -17.49
C GLY A 196 19.75 -9.39 -18.74
N GLY A 197 19.13 -8.21 -18.79
CA GLY A 197 19.21 -7.27 -19.92
C GLY A 197 20.17 -6.11 -19.69
N ALA A 198 21.25 -6.34 -18.93
CA ALA A 198 22.19 -5.27 -18.60
C ALA A 198 22.92 -4.71 -19.81
N ASP A 199 22.89 -3.37 -19.93
CA ASP A 199 23.75 -2.64 -20.86
C ASP A 199 25.19 -2.60 -20.30
N THR A 200 26.19 -2.42 -21.17
CA THR A 200 27.59 -2.25 -20.74
C THR A 200 28.08 -0.84 -21.06
N PRO A 201 28.50 -0.02 -20.07
CA PRO A 201 28.50 -0.30 -18.63
C PRO A 201 27.09 -0.22 -18.00
N ALA A 202 26.84 -1.03 -16.96
CA ALA A 202 25.55 -1.11 -16.28
C ALA A 202 25.33 -0.03 -15.20
N SER A 203 26.32 0.84 -14.97
CA SER A 203 26.31 1.83 -13.88
C SER A 203 25.10 2.77 -13.95
N LYS A 204 24.70 3.16 -15.15
CA LYS A 204 23.48 3.95 -15.37
C LYS A 204 22.24 3.20 -14.88
N GLN A 205 22.06 1.95 -15.29
CA GLN A 205 20.90 1.12 -14.95
C GLN A 205 20.87 0.81 -13.45
N GLN A 206 22.03 0.62 -12.83
CA GLN A 206 22.15 0.46 -11.37
C GLN A 206 21.74 1.74 -10.64
N ALA A 207 22.17 2.91 -11.12
CA ALA A 207 21.77 4.21 -10.56
C ALA A 207 20.27 4.43 -10.67
N GLU A 208 19.69 4.24 -11.85
CA GLU A 208 18.26 4.38 -12.06
C GLU A 208 17.47 3.37 -11.20
N GLY A 209 17.94 2.12 -11.10
CA GLY A 209 17.35 1.10 -10.24
C GLY A 209 17.37 1.46 -8.77
N TRP A 210 18.48 2.00 -8.28
CA TRP A 210 18.56 2.45 -6.89
C TRP A 210 17.59 3.60 -6.62
N ALA A 211 17.50 4.60 -7.50
CA ALA A 211 16.58 5.73 -7.32
C ALA A 211 15.11 5.30 -7.20
N PHE A 212 14.66 4.33 -8.03
CA PHE A 212 13.30 3.79 -7.91
C PHE A 212 13.14 2.93 -6.65
N THR A 213 14.13 2.10 -6.34
CA THR A 213 14.07 1.22 -5.17
C THR A 213 13.99 2.01 -3.89
N SER A 214 14.82 3.05 -3.72
CA SER A 214 14.81 3.91 -2.54
C SER A 214 13.50 4.65 -2.36
N ALA A 215 12.78 4.96 -3.45
CA ALA A 215 11.49 5.62 -3.40
C ALA A 215 10.37 4.73 -2.81
N VAL A 216 10.52 3.41 -2.84
CA VAL A 216 9.47 2.45 -2.40
C VAL A 216 9.88 1.58 -1.21
N LEU A 217 11.18 1.48 -0.90
CA LEU A 217 11.70 0.69 0.22
C LEU A 217 10.99 0.93 1.56
N PRO A 218 10.65 2.16 1.99
CA PRO A 218 9.96 2.36 3.26
C PRO A 218 8.58 1.67 3.31
N GLN A 219 7.83 1.67 2.20
CA GLN A 219 6.53 0.97 2.13
C GLN A 219 6.72 -0.55 2.13
N ILE A 220 7.75 -1.03 1.42
CA ILE A 220 8.08 -2.47 1.40
C ILE A 220 8.50 -2.94 2.80
N ASP A 221 9.32 -2.16 3.50
CA ASP A 221 9.81 -2.49 4.85
C ASP A 221 8.67 -2.53 5.88
N ALA A 222 7.72 -1.59 5.76
CA ALA A 222 6.49 -1.58 6.55
C ALA A 222 5.65 -2.86 6.35
N CYS A 223 5.65 -3.41 5.13
CA CYS A 223 4.95 -4.64 4.80
C CYS A 223 5.72 -5.91 5.22
N ASP A 224 7.01 -5.97 4.88
CA ASP A 224 7.91 -7.06 5.21
C ASP A 224 9.38 -6.59 5.14
N ALA A 225 9.99 -6.40 6.31
CA ALA A 225 11.39 -5.98 6.42
C ALA A 225 12.40 -6.99 5.81
N GLY A 226 12.05 -8.28 5.75
CA GLY A 226 12.87 -9.29 5.09
C GLY A 226 12.90 -9.11 3.57
N VAL A 227 11.72 -8.85 2.97
CA VAL A 227 11.60 -8.50 1.55
C VAL A 227 12.36 -7.21 1.24
N ALA A 228 12.18 -6.16 2.05
CA ALA A 228 12.91 -4.90 1.89
C ALA A 228 14.43 -5.09 1.96
N SER A 229 14.92 -5.89 2.92
CA SER A 229 16.34 -6.18 3.06
C SER A 229 16.91 -6.92 1.85
N MET A 230 16.18 -7.91 1.31
CA MET A 230 16.59 -8.65 0.11
C MET A 230 16.68 -7.70 -1.09
N ILE A 231 15.61 -6.93 -1.35
CA ILE A 231 15.54 -6.00 -2.48
C ILE A 231 16.67 -4.97 -2.38
N ARG A 232 16.90 -4.41 -1.19
CA ARG A 232 17.99 -3.45 -0.97
C ARG A 232 19.36 -4.06 -1.24
N ALA A 233 19.62 -5.28 -0.76
CA ALA A 233 20.90 -5.96 -0.98
C ALA A 233 21.22 -6.19 -2.48
N ASN A 234 20.18 -6.29 -3.32
CA ASN A 234 20.32 -6.46 -4.76
C ASN A 234 20.39 -5.14 -5.53
N MET A 235 19.69 -4.11 -5.06
CA MET A 235 19.41 -2.90 -5.84
C MET A 235 20.16 -1.64 -5.36
N GLU A 236 20.78 -1.66 -4.17
CA GLU A 236 21.52 -0.49 -3.66
C GLU A 236 22.72 -0.16 -4.55
N TYR A 237 22.88 1.11 -4.90
CA TYR A 237 24.01 1.54 -5.72
C TYR A 237 25.33 1.32 -4.97
N GLY A 238 26.34 0.79 -5.68
CA GLY A 238 27.68 0.56 -5.14
C GLY A 238 27.87 -0.77 -4.42
N VAL A 239 26.86 -1.64 -4.37
CA VAL A 239 27.03 -3.02 -3.89
C VAL A 239 28.01 -3.79 -4.79
N ALA A 240 28.80 -4.69 -4.19
CA ALA A 240 29.85 -5.41 -4.90
C ALA A 240 29.35 -6.34 -6.00
N SER A 241 28.11 -6.83 -5.87
CA SER A 241 27.47 -7.71 -6.85
C SER A 241 26.02 -7.26 -7.05
N PRO A 242 25.79 -6.31 -7.97
CA PRO A 242 24.44 -5.83 -8.29
C PRO A 242 23.57 -6.98 -8.78
N VAL A 243 22.34 -7.05 -8.24
CA VAL A 243 21.36 -8.10 -8.54
C VAL A 243 21.93 -9.52 -8.36
N ALA A 244 22.68 -9.75 -7.26
CA ALA A 244 23.35 -11.02 -6.96
C ALA A 244 22.42 -12.24 -6.92
N ASP A 245 21.18 -12.07 -6.47
CA ASP A 245 20.17 -13.12 -6.41
C ASP A 245 19.44 -13.34 -7.75
N GLY A 246 19.69 -12.46 -8.73
CA GLY A 246 19.08 -12.47 -10.05
C GLY A 246 17.74 -11.75 -10.11
N TYR A 247 17.42 -11.17 -11.27
CA TYR A 247 16.21 -10.35 -11.44
C TYR A 247 14.93 -11.12 -11.09
N ALA A 248 14.84 -12.40 -11.43
CA ALA A 248 13.65 -13.21 -11.17
C ALA A 248 13.37 -13.38 -9.67
N ALA A 249 14.41 -13.46 -8.83
CA ALA A 249 14.25 -13.50 -7.39
C ALA A 249 13.74 -12.16 -6.85
N VAL A 250 14.25 -11.04 -7.37
CA VAL A 250 13.76 -9.69 -7.01
C VAL A 250 12.29 -9.51 -7.38
N TYR A 251 11.87 -9.98 -8.56
CA TYR A 251 10.46 -10.00 -8.96
C TYR A 251 9.61 -10.83 -7.98
N ALA A 252 10.04 -12.06 -7.69
CA ALA A 252 9.31 -12.97 -6.82
C ALA A 252 9.15 -12.44 -5.39
N GLU A 253 10.18 -11.82 -4.81
CA GLU A 253 10.08 -11.20 -3.47
C GLU A 253 9.20 -9.95 -3.48
N MET A 254 9.34 -9.07 -4.47
CA MET A 254 8.52 -7.87 -4.60
C MET A 254 7.03 -8.20 -4.69
N GLN A 255 6.66 -9.27 -5.42
CA GLN A 255 5.26 -9.69 -5.57
C GLN A 255 4.63 -10.13 -4.24
N LYS A 256 5.40 -10.55 -3.23
CA LYS A 256 4.85 -10.97 -1.93
C LYS A 256 4.21 -9.84 -1.14
N VAL A 257 4.63 -8.60 -1.38
CA VAL A 257 4.15 -7.43 -0.64
C VAL A 257 2.99 -6.70 -1.33
N TYR A 258 2.59 -7.09 -2.54
CA TYR A 258 1.53 -6.40 -3.31
C TYR A 258 0.22 -6.29 -2.54
N SER A 259 -0.24 -7.38 -1.91
CA SER A 259 -1.48 -7.38 -1.14
C SER A 259 -1.41 -6.39 0.04
N CYS A 260 -0.27 -6.31 0.73
CA CYS A 260 -0.05 -5.35 1.81
C CYS A 260 0.01 -3.91 1.30
N LEU A 261 0.63 -3.68 0.14
CA LEU A 261 0.63 -2.39 -0.54
C LEU A 261 -0.73 -2.04 -1.15
N GLY A 262 -1.71 -2.95 -1.11
CA GLY A 262 -3.06 -2.78 -1.61
C GLY A 262 -3.16 -2.64 -3.12
N ILE A 263 -2.21 -3.23 -3.83
CA ILE A 263 -2.16 -3.37 -5.28
C ILE A 263 -2.23 -4.85 -5.66
N THR A 264 -2.58 -5.12 -6.90
CA THR A 264 -2.73 -6.47 -7.45
C THR A 264 -1.59 -6.81 -8.40
N CYS A 265 -1.45 -8.10 -8.71
CA CYS A 265 -0.54 -8.54 -9.77
C CYS A 265 -0.88 -7.90 -11.12
N ALA A 266 -2.17 -7.67 -11.39
CA ALA A 266 -2.64 -7.02 -12.61
C ALA A 266 -2.30 -5.52 -12.67
N ASP A 267 -2.28 -4.83 -11.51
CA ASP A 267 -1.89 -3.42 -11.47
C ASP A 267 -0.42 -3.23 -11.88
N VAL A 268 0.47 -4.13 -11.43
CA VAL A 268 1.90 -4.05 -11.73
C VAL A 268 2.26 -4.65 -13.10
N GLY A 269 1.62 -5.76 -13.48
CA GLY A 269 1.94 -6.49 -14.70
C GLY A 269 3.28 -7.23 -14.64
N GLY A 270 3.82 -7.56 -15.82
CA GLY A 270 5.08 -8.31 -15.97
C GLY A 270 5.96 -7.69 -17.04
N TYR A 271 7.27 -7.93 -17.02
CA TYR A 271 8.17 -7.21 -17.93
C TYR A 271 8.04 -7.72 -19.37
N VAL A 272 7.51 -6.89 -20.26
CA VAL A 272 7.18 -7.27 -21.63
C VAL A 272 8.44 -7.55 -22.44
N ALA A 273 8.55 -8.75 -23.00
CA ALA A 273 9.59 -9.13 -23.95
C ALA A 273 9.17 -8.84 -25.40
N SER A 274 7.92 -9.18 -25.75
CA SER A 274 7.37 -8.96 -27.08
C SER A 274 5.84 -9.00 -27.05
N VAL A 275 5.23 -8.34 -28.03
CA VAL A 275 3.80 -8.48 -28.36
C VAL A 275 3.70 -9.10 -29.74
N THR A 276 2.90 -10.15 -29.90
CA THR A 276 2.64 -10.80 -31.19
C THR A 276 1.16 -11.08 -31.31
N ASP A 277 0.52 -10.52 -32.33
CA ASP A 277 -0.93 -10.63 -32.57
C ASP A 277 -1.78 -10.32 -31.31
N GLY A 278 -1.44 -9.23 -30.61
CA GLY A 278 -2.11 -8.80 -29.37
C GLY A 278 -1.80 -9.66 -28.14
N THR A 279 -0.99 -10.72 -28.27
CA THR A 279 -0.56 -11.55 -27.14
C THR A 279 0.76 -11.05 -26.57
N ILE A 280 0.74 -10.70 -25.28
CA ILE A 280 1.93 -10.29 -24.54
C ILE A 280 2.73 -11.52 -24.12
N THR A 281 4.03 -11.51 -24.41
CA THR A 281 5.02 -12.43 -23.86
C THR A 281 5.92 -11.67 -22.92
N TYR A 282 6.06 -12.14 -21.69
CA TYR A 282 6.95 -11.55 -20.69
C TYR A 282 8.36 -12.16 -20.76
N VAL A 283 9.33 -11.43 -20.23
CA VAL A 283 10.67 -11.97 -19.96
C VAL A 283 10.52 -13.09 -18.94
N SER A 284 11.16 -14.24 -19.17
CA SER A 284 11.03 -15.40 -18.29
C SER A 284 11.45 -15.07 -16.86
N GLY A 285 10.59 -15.39 -15.89
CA GLY A 285 10.78 -15.08 -14.48
C GLY A 285 10.32 -13.67 -14.06
N THR A 286 9.62 -12.96 -14.95
CA THR A 286 9.05 -11.62 -14.69
C THR A 286 7.54 -11.55 -14.92
N GLU A 287 6.91 -12.72 -15.09
CA GLU A 287 5.47 -12.84 -15.30
C GLU A 287 4.70 -12.23 -14.11
N PRO A 288 3.52 -11.63 -14.35
CA PRO A 288 2.64 -11.22 -13.26
C PRO A 288 2.33 -12.43 -12.36
N CYS A 289 2.27 -12.21 -11.05
CA CYS A 289 1.75 -13.20 -10.13
C CYS A 289 0.24 -13.44 -10.34
N ASP A 290 -0.32 -14.40 -9.61
CA ASP A 290 -1.76 -14.70 -9.62
C ASP A 290 -2.37 -14.37 -8.27
N ASP A 291 -3.21 -13.32 -8.23
CA ASP A 291 -3.92 -12.86 -7.03
C ASP A 291 -4.92 -13.89 -6.48
N SER A 292 -5.27 -14.92 -7.26
CA SER A 292 -6.17 -16.00 -6.83
C SER A 292 -5.49 -17.09 -6.00
N LEU A 293 -4.15 -17.08 -5.95
CA LEU A 293 -3.39 -18.00 -5.11
C LEU A 293 -3.36 -17.46 -3.67
N PRO A 294 -3.54 -18.32 -2.65
CA PRO A 294 -3.41 -17.89 -1.27
C PRO A 294 -1.99 -17.36 -1.05
N SER A 295 -1.88 -16.07 -0.77
CA SER A 295 -0.63 -15.45 -0.39
C SER A 295 -0.10 -16.15 0.87
N ALA A 296 1.23 -16.29 0.96
CA ALA A 296 1.87 -16.64 2.22
C ALA A 296 1.33 -15.69 3.32
N PRO A 297 1.14 -16.15 4.56
CA PRO A 297 0.56 -15.33 5.62
C PRO A 297 1.42 -14.08 5.81
N VAL A 298 0.93 -12.96 5.30
CA VAL A 298 1.53 -11.66 5.53
C VAL A 298 1.37 -11.36 7.02
N GLY A 299 2.40 -10.80 7.63
CA GLY A 299 2.34 -10.23 8.97
C GLY A 299 1.21 -9.20 9.11
N PRO A 300 0.96 -8.67 10.32
CA PRO A 300 -0.18 -7.79 10.57
C PRO A 300 -0.18 -6.62 9.56
N GLN A 301 -1.15 -6.66 8.65
CA GLN A 301 -1.31 -5.69 7.57
C GLN A 301 -1.86 -4.39 8.13
N ASN A 302 -1.17 -3.29 7.82
CA ASN A 302 -1.68 -1.94 7.90
C ASN A 302 -1.64 -1.37 6.47
N GLY A 303 -2.81 -1.05 5.90
CA GLY A 303 -2.90 -0.12 4.76
C GLY A 303 -3.16 -0.70 3.37
N ALA A 304 -4.39 -1.16 3.08
CA ALA A 304 -4.76 -1.54 1.71
C ALA A 304 -6.28 -1.53 1.40
N GLY A 305 -7.00 -0.46 1.74
CA GLY A 305 -8.46 -0.45 1.60
C GLY A 305 -9.08 -1.29 2.71
N TYR A 306 -10.17 -0.81 3.28
CA TYR A 306 -10.64 -1.33 4.57
C TYR A 306 -11.20 -2.76 4.55
N GLY A 307 -11.13 -3.43 3.40
CA GLY A 307 -11.70 -4.72 3.12
C GLY A 307 -13.12 -4.62 2.59
N VAL A 308 -13.47 -5.50 1.65
CA VAL A 308 -14.86 -5.78 1.28
C VAL A 308 -15.28 -7.05 2.01
N TYR A 309 -16.14 -6.91 3.01
CA TYR A 309 -16.63 -8.04 3.79
C TYR A 309 -18.05 -8.37 3.35
N ALA A 310 -18.25 -9.56 2.77
CA ALA A 310 -19.54 -9.99 2.25
C ALA A 310 -20.22 -8.95 1.31
N GLY A 311 -19.42 -8.32 0.43
CA GLY A 311 -19.90 -7.29 -0.51
C GLY A 311 -20.06 -5.88 0.07
N TYR A 312 -19.82 -5.70 1.37
CA TYR A 312 -19.77 -4.39 2.01
C TYR A 312 -18.36 -3.83 2.00
N ALA A 313 -18.15 -2.72 1.30
CA ALA A 313 -16.90 -1.97 1.36
C ALA A 313 -16.85 -1.17 2.66
N ALA A 314 -15.93 -1.52 3.56
CA ALA A 314 -15.77 -0.80 4.81
C ALA A 314 -15.26 0.63 4.58
N GLY A 315 -15.64 1.55 5.48
CA GLY A 315 -15.24 2.98 5.47
C GLY A 315 -14.19 3.35 6.52
N SER A 316 -13.66 2.38 7.27
CA SER A 316 -12.55 2.53 8.23
C SER A 316 -11.79 1.21 8.39
N ASP A 317 -10.53 1.21 8.84
CA ASP A 317 -9.73 -0.02 8.94
C ASP A 317 -10.26 -0.90 10.06
N VAL A 318 -11.03 -1.91 9.66
CA VAL A 318 -11.71 -2.85 10.54
C VAL A 318 -11.21 -4.27 10.36
N ILE A 319 -10.09 -4.51 9.66
CA ILE A 319 -9.61 -5.88 9.40
C ILE A 319 -9.31 -6.62 10.71
N GLN A 320 -8.75 -5.93 11.71
CA GLN A 320 -8.49 -6.50 13.02
C GLN A 320 -9.79 -6.88 13.77
N HIS A 321 -10.90 -6.19 13.50
CA HIS A 321 -12.22 -6.53 14.02
C HIS A 321 -12.82 -7.72 13.27
N ALA A 322 -12.66 -7.75 11.93
CA ALA A 322 -13.19 -8.81 11.08
C ALA A 322 -12.62 -10.19 11.44
N ARG A 323 -11.35 -10.25 11.86
CA ARG A 323 -10.63 -11.47 12.29
C ARG A 323 -11.24 -12.21 13.50
N ILE A 324 -12.31 -11.69 14.11
CA ILE A 324 -13.07 -12.42 15.16
C ILE A 324 -13.69 -13.71 14.62
N ASP A 325 -13.93 -13.79 13.31
CA ASP A 325 -14.41 -15.01 12.64
C ASP A 325 -13.39 -16.16 12.73
N LEU A 326 -12.09 -15.88 12.66
CA LEU A 326 -11.03 -16.87 12.84
C LEU A 326 -11.01 -17.41 14.28
N ASP A 327 -11.29 -16.55 15.28
CA ASP A 327 -11.47 -17.00 16.67
C ASP A 327 -12.67 -17.95 16.78
N HIS A 328 -13.79 -17.66 16.09
CA HIS A 328 -14.93 -18.59 16.01
C HIS A 328 -14.61 -19.89 15.27
N GLN A 329 -13.83 -19.84 14.19
CA GLN A 329 -13.41 -21.01 13.44
C GLN A 329 -12.58 -21.97 14.30
N GLU A 330 -11.58 -21.46 15.03
CA GLU A 330 -10.75 -22.28 15.91
C GLU A 330 -11.53 -22.78 17.13
N PHE A 331 -12.39 -21.93 17.71
CA PHE A 331 -13.34 -22.33 18.75
C PHE A 331 -14.17 -23.53 18.32
N ASN A 332 -14.82 -23.45 17.16
CA ASN A 332 -15.65 -24.53 16.63
C ASN A 332 -14.82 -25.78 16.30
N THR A 333 -13.60 -25.62 15.79
CA THR A 333 -12.69 -26.74 15.54
C THR A 333 -12.39 -27.52 16.83
N HIS A 334 -12.16 -26.82 17.94
CA HIS A 334 -11.97 -27.49 19.24
C HIS A 334 -13.25 -28.15 19.75
N LEU A 335 -14.41 -27.51 19.59
CA LEU A 335 -15.71 -28.11 19.94
C LEU A 335 -15.99 -29.41 19.17
N GLU A 336 -15.77 -29.41 17.85
CA GLU A 336 -15.97 -30.59 16.99
C GLU A 336 -15.07 -31.76 17.39
N ASN A 337 -13.88 -31.47 17.92
CA ASN A 337 -12.93 -32.46 18.42
C ASN A 337 -13.19 -32.88 19.88
N GLY A 338 -14.21 -32.31 20.55
CA GLY A 338 -14.47 -32.54 21.96
C GLY A 338 -13.38 -31.98 22.89
N ASP A 339 -12.55 -31.05 22.40
CA ASP A 339 -11.52 -30.37 23.18
C ASP A 339 -12.08 -29.10 23.84
N TRP A 340 -12.90 -29.32 24.86
CA TRP A 340 -13.59 -28.25 25.58
C TRP A 340 -12.64 -27.26 26.25
N ALA A 341 -11.46 -27.72 26.70
CA ALA A 341 -10.48 -26.88 27.37
C ALA A 341 -9.83 -25.87 26.40
N SER A 342 -9.43 -26.32 25.21
CA SER A 342 -8.90 -25.43 24.18
C SER A 342 -9.98 -24.52 23.59
N ALA A 343 -11.20 -25.05 23.40
CA ALA A 343 -12.35 -24.23 23.00
C ALA A 343 -12.57 -23.08 24.00
N LYS A 344 -12.60 -23.39 25.30
CA LYS A 344 -12.72 -22.39 26.36
C LYS A 344 -11.57 -21.38 26.35
N THR A 345 -10.36 -21.83 26.06
CA THR A 345 -9.18 -20.95 25.94
C THR A 345 -9.35 -19.95 24.81
N ILE A 346 -9.77 -20.37 23.61
CA ILE A 346 -10.02 -19.46 22.48
C ILE A 346 -11.17 -18.49 22.79
N TYR A 347 -12.26 -18.98 23.36
CA TYR A 347 -13.41 -18.16 23.73
C TYR A 347 -13.04 -17.02 24.71
N GLN A 348 -12.25 -17.34 25.73
CA GLN A 348 -11.91 -16.41 26.81
C GLN A 348 -10.74 -15.47 26.47
N ASN A 349 -9.74 -15.95 25.72
CA ASN A 349 -8.50 -15.23 25.51
C ASN A 349 -8.35 -14.65 24.09
N GLY A 350 -9.12 -15.15 23.12
CA GLY A 350 -8.95 -14.84 21.70
C GLY A 350 -7.58 -15.28 21.18
N LYS A 351 -7.37 -15.13 19.88
CA LYS A 351 -6.10 -15.41 19.22
C LYS A 351 -5.83 -14.51 18.01
N TYR A 352 -6.88 -14.15 17.27
CA TYR A 352 -6.75 -13.46 15.98
C TYR A 352 -7.26 -12.02 15.99
N SER A 353 -8.39 -11.74 16.64
CA SER A 353 -8.95 -10.38 16.63
C SER A 353 -8.21 -9.45 17.59
N MET A 354 -7.62 -8.37 17.07
CA MET A 354 -6.91 -7.38 17.87
C MET A 354 -7.77 -6.14 18.19
N LYS A 355 -7.47 -5.51 19.33
CA LYS A 355 -7.92 -4.16 19.70
C LYS A 355 -6.70 -3.30 20.02
N SER A 356 -6.90 -2.01 20.31
CA SER A 356 -5.80 -1.06 20.61
C SER A 356 -4.87 -1.48 21.75
N SER A 357 -5.32 -2.40 22.62
CA SER A 357 -4.49 -3.05 23.64
C SER A 357 -4.84 -4.54 23.77
N GLY A 358 -4.00 -5.39 23.19
CA GLY A 358 -4.12 -6.85 23.26
C GLY A 358 -5.25 -7.42 22.39
N LEU A 359 -5.72 -8.61 22.76
CA LEU A 359 -6.74 -9.35 22.01
C LEU A 359 -8.16 -8.93 22.41
N ARG A 360 -9.03 -8.90 21.39
CA ARG A 360 -10.48 -8.96 21.56
C ARG A 360 -10.85 -10.42 21.76
N THR A 361 -11.85 -10.67 22.59
CA THR A 361 -12.28 -12.04 22.94
C THR A 361 -13.77 -12.16 22.71
N ILE A 362 -14.23 -13.35 22.34
CA ILE A 362 -15.66 -13.63 22.14
C ILE A 362 -16.40 -13.43 23.48
N ALA A 363 -15.80 -13.90 24.58
CA ALA A 363 -16.31 -13.67 25.95
C ALA A 363 -16.48 -12.18 26.26
N GLY A 364 -15.51 -11.34 25.84
CA GLY A 364 -15.49 -9.90 26.10
C GLY A 364 -16.70 -9.13 25.57
N PHE A 365 -17.41 -9.64 24.56
CA PHE A 365 -18.65 -9.04 24.08
C PHE A 365 -19.80 -9.16 25.07
N SER A 366 -19.79 -10.19 25.93
CA SER A 366 -20.79 -10.39 26.96
C SER A 366 -20.30 -10.00 28.35
N THR A 367 -19.04 -10.25 28.72
CA THR A 367 -18.54 -9.94 30.07
C THR A 367 -18.45 -8.43 30.34
N ASP A 368 -18.27 -7.62 29.28
CA ASP A 368 -18.22 -6.15 29.40
C ASP A 368 -19.58 -5.47 29.12
N ALA A 369 -20.62 -6.24 28.75
CA ALA A 369 -21.87 -5.72 28.22
C ALA A 369 -22.59 -4.77 29.18
N GLY A 370 -22.59 -5.08 30.49
CA GLY A 370 -23.17 -4.22 31.52
C GLY A 370 -22.58 -2.81 31.61
N THR A 371 -21.37 -2.60 31.08
CA THR A 371 -20.76 -1.26 30.99
C THR A 371 -20.90 -0.65 29.60
N LYS A 372 -20.75 -1.44 28.53
CA LYS A 372 -20.69 -0.94 27.15
C LYS A 372 -22.05 -0.75 26.50
N LEU A 373 -23.04 -1.56 26.89
CA LEU A 373 -24.37 -1.59 26.29
C LEU A 373 -25.44 -1.04 27.24
N ALA A 374 -25.03 -0.45 28.37
CA ALA A 374 -25.95 0.09 29.36
C ALA A 374 -26.88 1.14 28.74
N GLY A 375 -28.18 0.95 28.91
CA GLY A 375 -29.21 1.83 28.34
C GLY A 375 -29.61 1.50 26.90
N GLU A 376 -28.98 0.52 26.24
CA GLU A 376 -29.45 0.02 24.94
C GLU A 376 -30.69 -0.86 25.13
N GLU A 377 -31.80 -0.51 24.46
CA GLU A 377 -33.11 -1.13 24.69
C GLU A 377 -33.11 -2.66 24.61
N LEU A 378 -32.42 -3.22 23.62
CA LEU A 378 -32.30 -4.67 23.46
C LEU A 378 -31.45 -5.30 24.57
N TYR A 379 -30.32 -4.70 24.93
CA TYR A 379 -29.51 -5.21 26.03
C TYR A 379 -30.30 -5.22 27.35
N GLU A 380 -31.01 -4.13 27.66
CA GLU A 380 -31.85 -4.02 28.86
C GLU A 380 -32.98 -5.06 28.90
N LEU A 381 -33.57 -5.39 27.75
CA LEU A 381 -34.57 -6.45 27.65
C LEU A 381 -33.97 -7.84 27.95
N TYR A 382 -32.85 -8.18 27.31
CA TYR A 382 -32.25 -9.51 27.45
C TYR A 382 -31.60 -9.72 28.82
N ARG A 383 -30.90 -8.71 29.36
CA ARG A 383 -30.35 -8.79 30.72
C ARG A 383 -31.45 -9.00 31.76
N ALA A 384 -32.61 -8.35 31.61
CA ALA A 384 -33.73 -8.48 32.54
C ALA A 384 -34.38 -9.86 32.45
N TYR A 385 -34.48 -10.41 31.24
CA TYR A 385 -35.00 -11.76 31.01
C TYR A 385 -34.08 -12.84 31.60
N TRP A 386 -32.78 -12.76 31.32
CA TRP A 386 -31.80 -13.76 31.78
C TRP A 386 -31.30 -13.53 33.21
N GLY A 387 -31.53 -12.34 33.77
CA GLY A 387 -31.13 -11.97 35.12
C GLY A 387 -29.61 -11.79 35.31
N SER A 388 -28.87 -11.52 34.24
CA SER A 388 -27.41 -11.36 34.27
C SER A 388 -26.94 -10.33 33.24
N ASP A 389 -25.92 -9.55 33.61
CA ASP A 389 -25.25 -8.60 32.72
C ASP A 389 -24.33 -9.31 31.71
N SER A 390 -23.87 -10.51 32.05
CA SER A 390 -23.01 -11.37 31.23
C SER A 390 -23.74 -12.61 30.72
N TYR A 391 -25.07 -12.54 30.57
CA TYR A 391 -25.92 -13.71 30.33
C TYR A 391 -25.45 -14.66 29.21
N ALA A 392 -24.89 -14.12 28.13
CA ALA A 392 -24.40 -14.95 27.02
C ALA A 392 -23.08 -15.68 27.37
N ASP A 393 -22.17 -15.03 28.11
CA ASP A 393 -20.97 -15.67 28.66
C ASP A 393 -21.33 -16.74 29.67
N ASP A 394 -22.26 -16.46 30.60
CA ASP A 394 -22.70 -17.42 31.60
C ASP A 394 -23.21 -18.72 30.94
N MET A 395 -23.97 -18.59 29.85
CA MET A 395 -24.47 -19.73 29.09
C MET A 395 -23.35 -20.51 28.39
N VAL A 396 -22.44 -19.82 27.70
CA VAL A 396 -21.34 -20.47 26.95
C VAL A 396 -20.38 -21.17 27.92
N VAL A 397 -19.98 -20.52 29.01
CA VAL A 397 -19.10 -21.10 30.03
C VAL A 397 -19.76 -22.29 30.71
N ALA A 398 -21.05 -22.19 31.07
CA ALA A 398 -21.75 -23.32 31.67
C ALA A 398 -21.82 -24.54 30.74
N ALA A 399 -21.98 -24.32 29.43
CA ALA A 399 -21.97 -25.39 28.43
C ALA A 399 -20.56 -26.00 28.27
N LEU A 400 -19.52 -25.17 28.20
CA LEU A 400 -18.13 -25.63 28.09
C LEU A 400 -17.67 -26.41 29.34
N ASP A 401 -18.15 -26.04 30.51
CA ASP A 401 -17.80 -26.69 31.79
C ASP A 401 -18.71 -27.87 32.13
N GLY A 402 -19.79 -28.11 31.37
CA GLY A 402 -20.79 -29.13 31.70
C GLY A 402 -21.45 -28.86 33.05
N THR A 403 -21.86 -27.62 33.30
CA THR A 403 -22.46 -27.19 34.58
C THR A 403 -23.87 -26.65 34.40
N GLY A 404 -24.57 -26.43 35.52
CA GLY A 404 -25.93 -25.90 35.51
C GLY A 404 -26.90 -26.82 34.77
N ILE A 405 -27.64 -26.27 33.81
CA ILE A 405 -28.59 -27.02 32.98
C ILE A 405 -27.90 -27.91 31.93
N TYR A 406 -26.59 -27.75 31.75
CA TYR A 406 -25.76 -28.55 30.85
C TYR A 406 -24.96 -29.63 31.59
N ALA A 407 -25.27 -29.87 32.87
CA ALA A 407 -24.64 -30.93 33.64
C ALA A 407 -25.10 -32.32 33.14
N GLY A 408 -24.16 -33.08 32.59
CA GLY A 408 -24.32 -34.40 31.98
C GLY A 408 -23.14 -34.70 31.07
#